data_AF-A0A318CXY8-F1
#
_entry.id   AF-A0A318CXY8-F1
#
_cell.length_a   1.000
_cell.length_b   1.000
_cell.length_c   1.000
_cell.angle_alpha   90.00
_cell.angle_beta   90.00
_cell.angle_gamma   90.00
#
_symmetry.space_group_name_H-M   'P 1'
#
loop_
_entity.id
_entity.type
_entity.pdbx_description
1 polymer ?
#
loop_
_entity_poly.entity_id
_entity_poly.type
_entity_poly.pdbx_seq_one_letter_code
_entity_poly.pdbx_strand_id
1 'polypeptide(L)'
;MRGMGVAIGSIQLSFRIPLSLSGTSRRTEEHVDQRFFLDGKLNFLENVLSEVGIDADEQFLLRPIGIFRSPPAIKLPDFLDWDYSKIYHTITTKLGWTSPEKNAEHTDCRVDPVVQYIRYRKFPDITPEVLHFSKLVTCGQMTRSEALTQIEKAKKRGGRPHELKLFFDKLGITEKEFEEVLASPMRHLKYLKKRSAVIRRIKALKQFILPY
;
A
#
# COMPACT_ATOMS: atom_id res chain seq x y z
N MET A 1 3.97 2.79 -2.04
CA MET A 1 2.59 3.25 -2.29
C MET A 1 2.58 4.61 -2.98
N ARG A 2 2.66 4.69 -4.31
CA ARG A 2 2.55 5.99 -5.03
C ARG A 2 1.12 6.37 -5.39
N GLY A 3 0.19 5.41 -5.52
CA GLY A 3 -1.22 5.68 -5.83
C GLY A 3 -1.94 6.56 -4.79
N MET A 4 -1.86 6.20 -3.50
CA MET A 4 -2.35 7.08 -2.41
C MET A 4 -1.60 8.41 -2.38
N GLY A 5 -0.29 8.39 -2.66
CA GLY A 5 0.50 9.62 -2.79
C GLY A 5 -0.01 10.54 -3.90
N VAL A 6 -0.66 9.99 -4.94
CA VAL A 6 -1.31 10.79 -5.97
C VAL A 6 -2.56 11.48 -5.39
N ALA A 7 -3.47 10.74 -4.76
CA ALA A 7 -4.64 11.36 -4.14
C ALA A 7 -4.28 12.43 -3.08
N ILE A 8 -3.34 12.09 -2.18
CA ILE A 8 -2.86 13.00 -1.14
C ILE A 8 -2.23 14.26 -1.74
N GLY A 9 -1.35 14.11 -2.73
CA GLY A 9 -0.69 15.24 -3.36
C GLY A 9 -1.68 16.16 -4.09
N SER A 10 -2.70 15.59 -4.73
CA SER A 10 -3.74 16.36 -5.43
C SER A 10 -4.57 17.16 -4.43
N ILE A 11 -5.02 16.53 -3.34
CA ILE A 11 -5.73 17.21 -2.23
C ILE A 11 -4.85 18.31 -1.65
N GLN A 12 -3.57 18.03 -1.40
CA GLN A 12 -2.63 19.00 -0.82
C GLN A 12 -2.51 20.26 -1.69
N LEU A 13 -2.46 20.10 -3.01
CA LEU A 13 -2.43 21.22 -3.96
C LEU A 13 -3.78 21.94 -4.03
N SER A 14 -4.88 21.20 -4.19
CA SER A 14 -6.23 21.76 -4.34
C SER A 14 -6.67 22.59 -3.13
N PHE A 15 -6.33 22.14 -1.92
CA PHE A 15 -6.69 22.80 -0.67
C PHE A 15 -5.57 23.65 -0.07
N ARG A 16 -4.44 23.83 -0.79
CA ARG A 16 -3.27 24.59 -0.33
C ARG A 16 -2.76 24.13 1.04
N ILE A 17 -2.82 22.84 1.31
CA ILE A 17 -2.31 22.27 2.57
C ILE A 17 -0.77 22.36 2.52
N PRO A 18 -0.11 23.02 3.48
CA PRO A 18 1.31 23.32 3.40
C PRO A 18 2.20 22.10 3.65
N LEU A 19 1.68 21.05 4.29
CA LEU A 19 2.44 19.88 4.70
C LEU A 19 1.52 18.67 4.86
N SER A 20 1.94 17.51 4.36
CA SER A 20 1.33 16.22 4.69
C SER A 20 2.19 15.42 5.66
N LEU A 21 1.55 14.69 6.55
CA LEU A 21 2.20 13.78 7.50
C LEU A 21 1.90 12.33 7.08
N SER A 22 2.93 11.48 7.11
CA SER A 22 2.86 10.08 6.73
C SER A 22 3.40 9.20 7.85
N GLY A 23 2.71 8.09 8.13
CA GLY A 23 3.16 7.04 9.05
C GLY A 23 4.16 6.05 8.44
N THR A 24 4.50 6.18 7.16
CA THR A 24 5.49 5.33 6.49
C THR A 24 6.92 5.71 6.89
N SER A 25 7.82 4.75 7.16
CA SER A 25 9.22 5.01 7.50
C SER A 25 10.15 3.88 7.07
N ARG A 26 11.39 4.22 6.69
CA ARG A 26 12.43 3.21 6.40
C ARG A 26 12.95 2.50 7.66
N ARG A 27 12.67 3.05 8.84
CA ARG A 27 13.03 2.46 10.14
C ARG A 27 12.11 1.31 10.51
N THR A 28 10.84 1.38 10.14
CA THR A 28 9.80 0.43 10.59
C THR A 28 9.15 -0.36 9.44
N GLU A 29 9.25 0.11 8.19
CA GLU A 29 8.77 -0.60 7.00
C GLU A 29 9.88 -1.40 6.32
N GLU A 30 9.56 -2.63 5.93
CA GLU A 30 10.49 -3.46 5.17
C GLU A 30 10.46 -3.13 3.68
N HIS A 31 11.66 -3.08 3.09
CA HIS A 31 11.83 -3.00 1.64
C HIS A 31 11.84 -4.40 1.08
N VAL A 32 10.64 -4.90 0.75
CA VAL A 32 10.53 -6.21 0.12
C VAL A 32 10.73 -6.08 -1.38
N ASP A 33 11.45 -7.04 -1.96
CA ASP A 33 11.68 -7.12 -3.39
C ASP A 33 10.34 -7.18 -4.15
N GLN A 34 10.29 -6.52 -5.31
CA GLN A 34 9.08 -6.43 -6.15
C GLN A 34 8.59 -7.80 -6.66
N ARG A 35 9.44 -8.82 -6.57
CA ARG A 35 9.06 -10.23 -6.75
C ARG A 35 7.98 -10.66 -5.77
N PHE A 36 8.07 -10.21 -4.52
CA PHE A 36 7.16 -10.62 -3.45
C PHE A 36 6.06 -9.59 -3.20
N PHE A 37 6.39 -8.29 -3.23
CA PHE A 37 5.42 -7.23 -2.96
C PHE A 37 5.53 -6.08 -3.95
N LEU A 38 4.39 -5.75 -4.56
CA LEU A 38 4.26 -4.58 -5.42
C LEU A 38 4.08 -3.32 -4.56
N ASP A 39 4.96 -2.35 -4.74
CA ASP A 39 4.94 -1.07 -4.02
C ASP A 39 4.02 -0.01 -4.67
N GLY A 40 3.20 -0.43 -5.64
CA GLY A 40 2.26 0.43 -6.36
C GLY A 40 2.97 1.51 -7.18
N LYS A 41 4.10 1.18 -7.83
CA LYS A 41 4.77 2.10 -8.76
C LYS A 41 3.85 2.41 -9.94
N LEU A 42 3.79 3.70 -10.31
CA LEU A 42 2.99 4.15 -11.47
C LEU A 42 3.31 3.39 -12.75
N ASN A 43 4.59 3.08 -13.02
CA ASN A 43 4.97 2.29 -14.20
C ASN A 43 4.30 0.91 -14.24
N PHE A 44 4.15 0.27 -13.08
CA PHE A 44 3.48 -1.02 -13.02
C PHE A 44 2.01 -0.87 -13.42
N LEU A 45 1.32 0.10 -12.83
CA LEU A 45 -0.08 0.41 -13.17
C LEU A 45 -0.21 0.76 -14.65
N GLU A 46 0.63 1.65 -15.17
CA GLU A 46 0.66 2.02 -16.58
C GLU A 46 0.87 0.84 -17.53
N ASN A 47 1.71 -0.14 -17.15
CA ASN A 47 1.98 -1.33 -17.96
C ASN A 47 0.81 -2.32 -17.93
N VAL A 48 0.19 -2.52 -16.77
CA VAL A 48 -1.04 -3.32 -16.64
C VAL A 48 -2.15 -2.70 -17.48
N LEU A 49 -2.38 -1.41 -17.29
CA LEU A 49 -3.42 -0.65 -17.97
C LEU A 49 -3.21 -0.57 -19.49
N SER A 50 -1.97 -0.55 -19.98
CA SER A 50 -1.71 -0.59 -21.43
C SER A 50 -2.06 -1.91 -22.10
N GLU A 51 -2.10 -3.03 -21.36
CA GLU A 51 -2.51 -4.33 -21.91
C GLU A 51 -4.03 -4.52 -21.86
N VAL A 52 -4.71 -3.89 -20.90
CA VAL A 52 -6.16 -4.07 -20.67
C VAL A 52 -7.00 -3.02 -21.42
N GLY A 53 -6.43 -1.88 -21.78
CA GLY A 53 -7.19 -0.71 -22.21
C GLY A 53 -7.63 0.13 -21.01
N ILE A 54 -7.84 1.43 -21.21
CA ILE A 54 -8.13 2.39 -20.13
C ILE A 54 -9.28 3.29 -20.58
N ASP A 55 -10.30 3.44 -19.74
CA ASP A 55 -11.32 4.46 -19.93
C ASP A 55 -10.76 5.85 -19.60
N ALA A 56 -11.29 6.91 -20.23
CA ALA A 56 -10.81 8.28 -20.03
C ALA A 56 -10.82 8.70 -18.53
N ASP A 57 -11.76 8.15 -17.77
CA ASP A 57 -11.94 8.39 -16.34
C ASP A 57 -10.88 7.74 -15.46
N GLU A 58 -10.07 6.79 -15.94
CA GLU A 58 -9.03 6.16 -15.13
C GLU A 58 -7.66 6.86 -15.34
N GLN A 59 -7.57 7.71 -16.37
CA GLN A 59 -6.35 8.45 -16.69
C GLN A 59 -5.98 9.49 -15.63
N PHE A 60 -6.93 9.95 -14.79
CA PHE A 60 -6.60 10.91 -13.72
C PHE A 60 -5.66 10.30 -12.67
N LEU A 61 -5.72 8.99 -12.42
CA LEU A 61 -4.83 8.29 -11.48
C LEU A 61 -3.37 8.31 -11.93
N LEU A 62 -3.14 8.53 -13.22
CA LEU A 62 -1.83 8.60 -13.85
C LEU A 62 -1.32 10.04 -14.01
N ARG A 63 -2.12 11.05 -13.65
CA ARG A 63 -1.72 12.44 -13.80
C ARG A 63 -0.56 12.76 -12.86
N PRO A 64 0.52 13.39 -13.38
CA PRO A 64 1.65 13.80 -12.56
C PRO A 64 1.21 14.87 -11.56
N ILE A 65 1.75 14.81 -10.34
CA ILE A 65 1.48 15.81 -9.29
C ILE A 65 2.65 16.73 -9.14
N GLY A 66 2.41 18.00 -9.45
CA GLY A 66 3.45 19.00 -9.50
C GLY A 66 4.41 18.70 -10.66
N ILE A 67 4.54 19.61 -11.60
CA ILE A 67 5.42 19.43 -12.76
C ILE A 67 6.90 19.52 -12.34
N PHE A 68 7.16 20.24 -11.25
CA PHE A 68 8.51 20.58 -10.80
C PHE A 68 8.80 20.23 -9.33
N ARG A 69 7.78 20.16 -8.46
CA ARG A 69 7.95 19.79 -7.05
C ARG A 69 6.74 19.01 -6.55
N SER A 70 6.99 17.87 -5.92
CA SER A 70 6.00 17.21 -5.09
C SER A 70 5.65 18.11 -3.90
N PRO A 71 4.39 18.12 -3.45
CA PRO A 71 4.03 18.78 -2.20
C PRO A 71 4.88 18.23 -1.06
N PRO A 72 5.31 19.08 -0.11
CA PRO A 72 6.16 18.65 0.99
C PRO A 72 5.40 17.67 1.90
N ALA A 73 6.09 16.60 2.28
CA ALA A 73 5.59 15.54 3.13
C ALA A 73 6.67 15.12 4.13
N ILE A 74 6.28 14.91 5.40
CA ILE A 74 7.16 14.40 6.45
C ILE A 74 6.70 13.00 6.84
N LYS A 75 7.69 12.10 6.95
CA LYS A 75 7.53 10.75 7.48
C LYS A 75 7.77 10.78 8.98
N LEU A 76 6.71 10.87 9.77
CA LEU A 76 6.82 11.04 11.21
C LEU A 76 7.69 9.98 11.91
N PRO A 77 7.64 8.68 11.56
CA PRO A 77 8.48 7.68 12.24
C PRO A 77 9.97 7.81 11.93
N ASP A 78 10.37 8.61 10.93
CA ASP A 78 11.78 8.93 10.71
C ASP A 78 12.35 9.86 11.80
N PHE A 79 11.50 10.58 12.54
CA PHE A 79 11.91 11.60 13.53
C PHE A 79 11.50 11.27 14.97
N LEU A 80 10.61 10.29 15.17
CA LEU A 80 10.05 9.94 16.47
C LEU A 80 10.05 8.43 16.64
N ASP A 81 10.18 7.95 17.87
CA ASP A 81 9.96 6.55 18.17
C ASP A 81 8.47 6.23 18.08
N TRP A 82 8.18 5.24 17.25
CA TRP A 82 6.81 4.90 16.88
C TRP A 82 6.18 3.97 17.91
N ASP A 83 5.74 4.54 19.03
CA ASP A 83 5.02 3.82 20.08
C ASP A 83 3.51 3.86 19.79
N TYR A 84 3.00 2.78 19.19
CA TYR A 84 1.59 2.64 18.86
C TYR A 84 0.66 2.78 20.06
N SER A 85 1.04 2.28 21.23
CA SER A 85 0.19 2.36 22.43
C SER A 85 0.02 3.82 22.86
N LYS A 86 1.12 4.57 22.84
CA LYS A 86 1.12 6.01 23.15
C LYS A 86 0.37 6.82 22.09
N ILE A 87 0.55 6.51 20.80
CA ILE A 87 -0.13 7.18 19.69
C ILE A 87 -1.64 6.96 19.80
N TYR A 88 -2.08 5.71 19.90
CA TYR A 88 -3.49 5.35 20.01
C TYR A 88 -4.14 5.96 21.25
N HIS A 89 -3.47 5.88 22.41
CA HIS A 89 -3.93 6.53 23.63
C HIS A 89 -4.06 8.05 23.47
N THR A 90 -3.07 8.70 22.84
CA THR A 90 -3.09 10.16 22.62
C THR A 90 -4.25 10.57 21.71
N ILE A 91 -4.45 9.87 20.60
CA ILE A 91 -5.51 10.17 19.63
C ILE A 91 -6.90 9.96 20.26
N THR A 92 -7.08 8.89 21.02
CA THR A 92 -8.37 8.59 21.66
C THR A 92 -8.68 9.51 22.84
N THR A 93 -7.71 9.78 23.72
CA THR A 93 -7.95 10.55 24.96
C THR A 93 -7.81 12.06 24.78
N LYS A 94 -6.84 12.54 23.98
CA LYS A 94 -6.57 13.97 23.84
C LYS A 94 -7.28 14.60 22.65
N LEU A 95 -7.45 13.84 21.56
CA LEU A 95 -8.11 14.35 20.35
C LEU A 95 -9.59 13.93 20.27
N GLY A 96 -10.07 13.13 21.23
CA GLY A 96 -11.46 12.69 21.30
C GLY A 96 -11.86 11.77 20.15
N TRP A 97 -10.91 11.13 19.47
CA TRP A 97 -11.22 10.22 18.37
C TRP A 97 -11.75 8.90 18.91
N THR A 98 -12.95 8.52 18.48
CA THR A 98 -13.55 7.23 18.80
C THR A 98 -13.29 6.25 17.67
N SER A 99 -12.54 5.20 17.98
CA SER A 99 -12.29 4.12 17.03
C SER A 99 -13.51 3.20 16.89
N PRO A 100 -13.89 2.79 15.66
CA PRO A 100 -14.93 1.79 15.47
C PRO A 100 -14.51 0.38 15.96
N GLU A 101 -13.21 0.09 16.00
CA GLU A 101 -12.66 -1.19 16.45
C GLU A 101 -11.48 -1.01 17.42
N LYS A 102 -11.20 -1.99 18.29
CA LYS A 102 -9.98 -1.97 19.11
C LYS A 102 -8.77 -2.24 18.20
N ASN A 103 -7.82 -1.30 18.13
CA ASN A 103 -6.66 -1.30 17.21
C ASN A 103 -7.05 -1.08 15.74
N ALA A 104 -7.79 0.00 15.46
CA ALA A 104 -8.24 0.39 14.12
C ALA A 104 -7.13 0.91 13.19
N GLU A 105 -6.06 0.14 13.04
CA GLU A 105 -5.18 0.28 11.90
C GLU A 105 -5.88 -0.36 10.70
N HIS A 106 -6.13 0.42 9.65
CA HIS A 106 -6.72 -0.03 8.37
C HIS A 106 -8.22 -0.40 8.39
N THR A 107 -9.05 0.33 9.15
CA THR A 107 -10.52 0.13 9.14
C THR A 107 -11.22 0.65 7.88
N ASP A 108 -10.50 1.29 6.97
CA ASP A 108 -11.02 1.93 5.78
C ASP A 108 -11.18 0.96 4.58
N CYS A 109 -10.66 -0.26 4.69
CA CYS A 109 -10.58 -1.19 3.57
C CYS A 109 -11.26 -2.54 3.84
N ARG A 110 -12.51 -2.68 3.36
CA ARG A 110 -13.27 -3.95 3.44
C ARG A 110 -12.59 -5.13 2.74
N VAL A 111 -11.68 -4.88 1.80
CA VAL A 111 -10.96 -5.94 1.07
C VAL A 111 -9.59 -6.26 1.69
N ASP A 112 -9.19 -5.61 2.79
CA ASP A 112 -7.92 -5.91 3.46
C ASP A 112 -7.79 -7.41 3.85
N PRO A 113 -8.81 -8.07 4.44
CA PRO A 113 -8.72 -9.50 4.76
C PRO A 113 -8.39 -10.37 3.53
N VAL A 114 -8.93 -10.01 2.35
CA VAL A 114 -8.65 -10.71 1.08
C VAL A 114 -7.20 -10.47 0.64
N VAL A 115 -6.69 -9.24 0.77
CA VAL A 115 -5.28 -8.93 0.45
C VAL A 115 -4.33 -9.72 1.35
N GLN A 116 -4.61 -9.80 2.66
CA GLN A 116 -3.82 -10.61 3.57
C GLN A 116 -3.90 -12.09 3.17
N TYR A 117 -5.11 -12.62 2.94
CA TYR A 117 -5.28 -14.00 2.49
C TYR A 117 -4.44 -14.35 1.25
N ILE A 118 -4.42 -13.47 0.25
CA ILE A 118 -3.59 -13.63 -0.95
C ILE A 118 -2.10 -13.67 -0.59
N ARG A 119 -1.62 -12.78 0.29
CA ARG A 119 -0.21 -12.72 0.71
C ARG A 119 0.21 -14.00 1.42
N TYR A 120 -0.58 -14.45 2.40
CA TYR A 120 -0.33 -15.68 3.15
C TYR A 120 -0.31 -16.92 2.26
N ARG A 121 -1.16 -16.97 1.22
CA ARG A 121 -1.18 -18.08 0.25
C ARG A 121 -0.01 -18.04 -0.73
N LYS A 122 0.37 -16.84 -1.21
CA LYS A 122 1.47 -16.70 -2.21
C LYS A 122 2.85 -16.89 -1.61
N PHE A 123 3.09 -16.37 -0.41
CA PHE A 123 4.40 -16.35 0.23
C PHE A 123 4.27 -16.67 1.73
N PRO A 124 4.01 -17.93 2.11
CA PRO A 124 3.71 -18.31 3.50
C PRO A 124 4.84 -18.02 4.48
N ASP A 125 6.09 -18.02 4.01
CA ASP A 125 7.28 -17.73 4.83
C ASP A 125 7.64 -16.24 4.91
N ILE A 126 7.04 -15.40 4.06
CA ILE A 126 7.34 -13.97 3.94
C ILE A 126 6.05 -13.18 4.15
N THR A 127 5.48 -13.29 5.36
CA THR A 127 4.25 -12.58 5.73
C THR A 127 4.57 -11.16 6.21
N PRO A 128 3.60 -10.22 6.17
CA PRO A 128 3.78 -8.86 6.66
C PRO A 128 4.29 -8.79 8.11
N GLU A 129 3.85 -9.71 8.97
CA GLU A 129 4.22 -9.79 10.38
C GLU A 129 5.67 -10.25 10.54
N VAL A 130 6.10 -11.26 9.79
CA VAL A 130 7.51 -11.72 9.79
C VAL A 130 8.43 -10.56 9.41
N LEU A 131 8.06 -9.84 8.36
CA LEU A 131 8.80 -8.68 7.87
C LEU A 131 8.84 -7.55 8.92
N HIS A 132 7.67 -7.11 9.39
CA HIS A 132 7.57 -6.01 10.34
C HIS A 132 8.28 -6.31 11.67
N PHE A 133 8.05 -7.47 12.26
CA PHE A 133 8.67 -7.82 13.53
C PHE A 133 10.17 -8.10 13.41
N SER A 134 10.65 -8.62 12.28
CA SER A 134 12.09 -8.70 12.00
C SER A 134 12.75 -7.33 12.07
N LYS A 135 12.08 -6.29 11.55
CA LYS A 135 12.57 -4.91 11.64
C LYS A 135 12.62 -4.40 13.07
N LEU A 136 11.53 -4.58 13.81
CA LEU A 136 11.44 -4.14 15.21
C LEU A 136 12.49 -4.81 16.10
N VAL A 137 12.77 -6.08 15.85
CA VAL A 137 13.85 -6.81 16.54
C VAL A 137 15.22 -6.20 16.18
N THR A 138 15.46 -5.95 14.90
CA THR A 138 16.74 -5.39 14.42
C THR A 138 16.99 -3.98 14.97
N CYS A 139 15.95 -3.18 15.19
CA CYS A 139 16.08 -1.84 15.78
C CYS A 139 15.92 -1.81 17.30
N GLY A 140 15.89 -2.96 17.98
CA GLY A 140 15.83 -3.06 19.44
C GLY A 140 14.50 -2.62 20.05
N GLN A 141 13.43 -2.53 19.26
CA GLN A 141 12.08 -2.14 19.72
C GLN A 141 11.22 -3.34 20.13
N MET A 142 11.68 -4.56 19.84
CA MET A 142 10.99 -5.81 20.19
C MET A 142 12.02 -6.92 20.42
N THR A 143 11.75 -7.84 21.35
CA THR A 143 12.60 -9.03 21.51
C THR A 143 12.23 -10.11 20.49
N ARG A 144 13.19 -10.98 20.15
CA ARG A 144 12.94 -12.12 19.25
C ARG A 144 11.81 -13.04 19.75
N SER A 145 11.71 -13.27 21.06
CA SER A 145 10.67 -14.11 21.66
C SER A 145 9.27 -13.49 21.53
N GLU A 146 9.15 -12.18 21.73
CA GLU A 146 7.90 -11.45 21.50
C GLU A 146 7.50 -11.52 20.02
N ALA A 147 8.43 -11.25 19.11
CA ALA A 147 8.19 -11.34 17.67
C ALA A 147 7.63 -12.70 17.26
N LEU A 148 8.29 -13.79 17.67
CA LEU A 148 7.83 -15.16 17.37
C LEU A 148 6.44 -15.44 17.94
N THR A 149 6.17 -14.99 19.16
CA THR A 149 4.85 -15.15 19.79
C THR A 149 3.76 -14.43 18.98
N GLN A 150 4.03 -13.22 18.48
CA GLN A 150 3.08 -12.46 17.68
C GLN A 150 2.87 -13.07 16.29
N ILE A 151 3.91 -13.57 15.65
CA ILE A 151 3.83 -14.28 14.35
C ILE A 151 2.92 -15.51 14.49
N GLU A 152 3.10 -16.31 15.53
CA GLU A 152 2.26 -17.50 15.76
C GLU A 152 0.80 -17.15 16.05
N LYS A 153 0.54 -16.04 16.75
CA LYS A 153 -0.83 -15.53 16.92
C LYS A 153 -1.44 -15.08 15.60
N ALA A 154 -0.67 -14.43 14.73
CA ALA A 154 -1.13 -13.96 13.43
C ALA A 154 -1.47 -15.14 12.49
N LYS A 155 -0.61 -16.17 12.43
CA LYS A 155 -0.87 -17.39 11.66
C LYS A 155 -2.18 -18.06 12.03
N LYS A 156 -2.50 -18.14 13.34
CA LYS A 156 -3.76 -18.73 13.83
C LYS A 156 -5.01 -17.95 13.40
N ARG A 157 -4.88 -16.67 13.05
CA ARG A 157 -5.96 -15.84 12.51
C ARG A 157 -6.10 -15.98 10.99
N GLY A 158 -5.11 -16.57 10.31
CA GLY A 158 -5.08 -16.75 8.86
C GLY A 158 -6.09 -17.79 8.39
N GLY A 159 -7.31 -17.34 8.13
CA GLY A 159 -8.39 -18.14 7.56
C GLY A 159 -8.86 -17.59 6.22
N ARG A 160 -9.72 -18.35 5.54
CA ARG A 160 -10.40 -17.89 4.33
C ARG A 160 -11.38 -16.75 4.71
N PRO A 161 -11.21 -15.52 4.19
CA PRO A 161 -12.06 -14.40 4.57
C PRO A 161 -13.44 -14.49 3.90
N HIS A 162 -14.47 -14.02 4.61
CA HIS A 162 -15.85 -14.05 4.13
C HIS A 162 -16.09 -13.05 2.98
N GLU A 163 -15.25 -12.03 2.88
CA GLU A 163 -15.26 -11.00 1.84
C GLU A 163 -14.80 -11.50 0.47
N LEU A 164 -14.26 -12.73 0.36
CA LEU A 164 -13.89 -13.32 -0.93
C LEU A 164 -15.07 -13.37 -1.90
N LYS A 165 -16.28 -13.68 -1.41
CA LYS A 165 -17.47 -13.72 -2.26
C LYS A 165 -17.72 -12.35 -2.89
N LEU A 166 -17.73 -11.30 -2.07
CA LEU A 166 -17.88 -9.93 -2.54
C LEU A 166 -16.76 -9.55 -3.54
N PHE A 167 -15.53 -9.98 -3.26
CA PHE A 167 -14.38 -9.73 -4.12
C PHE A 167 -14.53 -10.39 -5.50
N PHE A 168 -14.98 -11.65 -5.54
CA PHE A 168 -15.28 -12.39 -6.78
C PHE A 168 -16.40 -11.72 -7.58
N ASP A 169 -17.51 -11.40 -6.91
CA ASP A 169 -18.66 -10.75 -7.52
C ASP A 169 -18.29 -9.39 -8.13
N LYS A 170 -17.44 -8.61 -7.44
CA LYS A 170 -17.01 -7.28 -7.91
C LYS A 170 -16.02 -7.32 -9.06
N LEU A 171 -15.17 -8.34 -9.11
CA LEU A 171 -14.20 -8.50 -10.20
C LEU A 171 -14.76 -9.30 -11.38
N GLY A 172 -15.93 -9.92 -11.22
CA GLY A 172 -16.51 -10.79 -12.25
C GLY A 172 -15.66 -12.04 -12.51
N ILE A 173 -15.01 -12.57 -11.47
CA ILE A 173 -14.15 -13.76 -11.55
C ILE A 173 -14.72 -14.91 -10.75
N THR A 174 -14.42 -16.13 -11.17
CA THR A 174 -14.71 -17.35 -10.44
C THR A 174 -13.63 -17.67 -9.42
N GLU A 175 -13.99 -18.49 -8.43
CA GLU A 175 -13.00 -19.02 -7.47
C GLU A 175 -11.90 -19.83 -8.16
N LYS A 176 -12.23 -20.57 -9.22
CA LYS A 176 -11.26 -21.36 -9.98
C LYS A 176 -10.21 -20.46 -10.63
N GLU A 177 -10.64 -19.38 -11.30
CA GLU A 177 -9.72 -18.40 -11.92
C GLU A 177 -8.84 -17.72 -10.86
N PHE A 178 -9.42 -17.43 -9.69
CA PHE A 178 -8.66 -16.87 -8.57
C PHE A 178 -7.56 -17.83 -8.08
N GLU A 179 -7.88 -19.10 -7.87
CA GLU A 179 -6.91 -20.12 -7.45
C GLU A 179 -5.83 -20.37 -8.52
N GLU A 180 -6.19 -20.35 -9.81
CA GLU A 180 -5.22 -20.41 -10.92
C GLU A 180 -4.24 -19.23 -10.89
N VAL A 181 -4.72 -18.03 -10.57
CA VAL A 181 -3.87 -16.84 -10.40
C VAL A 181 -2.97 -16.96 -9.16
N LEU A 182 -3.48 -17.50 -8.05
CA LEU A 182 -2.68 -17.72 -6.84
C LEU A 182 -1.57 -18.75 -7.06
N ALA A 183 -1.84 -19.80 -7.84
CA ALA A 183 -0.86 -20.83 -8.19
C ALA A 183 0.30 -20.30 -9.05
N SER A 184 0.16 -19.11 -9.65
CA SER A 184 1.22 -18.43 -10.40
C SER A 184 1.66 -17.13 -9.70
N PRO A 185 2.39 -17.22 -8.56
CA PRO A 185 2.66 -16.08 -7.69
C PRO A 185 3.48 -14.97 -8.36
N MET A 186 4.22 -15.28 -9.41
CA MET A 186 5.15 -14.37 -10.10
C MET A 186 4.60 -13.79 -11.42
N ARG A 187 3.31 -13.99 -11.72
CA ARG A 187 2.68 -13.52 -12.97
C ARG A 187 2.78 -12.01 -13.17
N HIS A 188 2.88 -11.22 -12.10
CA HIS A 188 2.98 -9.76 -12.16
C HIS A 188 4.33 -9.24 -12.67
N LEU A 189 5.38 -10.08 -12.68
CA LEU A 189 6.73 -9.65 -13.08
C LEU A 189 6.80 -9.08 -14.50
N LYS A 190 5.96 -9.58 -15.42
CA LYS A 190 5.93 -9.09 -16.81
C LYS A 190 5.59 -7.60 -16.92
N TYR A 191 4.93 -7.04 -15.90
CA TYR A 191 4.54 -5.62 -15.84
C TYR A 191 5.57 -4.73 -15.13
N LEU A 192 6.69 -5.27 -14.65
CA LEU A 192 7.76 -4.48 -14.03
C LEU A 192 8.69 -3.78 -15.05
N LYS A 193 8.39 -3.87 -16.35
CA LYS A 193 9.16 -3.24 -17.42
C LYS A 193 9.36 -1.74 -17.17
N LYS A 194 10.61 -1.29 -17.23
CA LYS A 194 10.95 0.13 -17.04
C LYS A 194 10.48 0.93 -18.25
N ARG A 195 9.57 1.89 -18.03
CA ARG A 195 9.27 2.94 -19.01
C ARG A 195 10.26 4.09 -18.89
N SER A 196 10.69 4.63 -20.04
CA SER A 196 11.64 5.76 -20.11
C SER A 196 11.11 6.98 -19.36
N ALA A 197 11.92 7.50 -18.43
CA ALA A 197 11.59 8.70 -17.66
C ALA A 197 11.44 9.95 -18.55
N VAL A 198 12.17 9.99 -19.68
CA VAL A 198 12.12 11.06 -20.67
C VAL A 198 10.74 11.11 -21.34
N ILE A 199 10.26 9.96 -21.81
CA ILE A 199 8.93 9.85 -22.44
C ILE A 199 7.83 10.30 -21.47
N ARG A 200 7.96 9.97 -20.18
CA ARG A 200 6.99 10.37 -19.16
C ARG A 200 6.95 11.89 -18.95
N ARG A 201 8.11 12.54 -18.89
CA ARG A 201 8.20 14.01 -18.77
C ARG A 201 7.60 14.71 -19.99
N ILE A 202 7.84 14.20 -21.19
CA ILE A 202 7.27 14.75 -22.43
C ILE A 202 5.74 14.63 -22.42
N LYS A 203 5.20 13.46 -22.05
CA LYS A 203 3.74 13.26 -21.92
C LYS A 203 3.11 14.19 -20.89
N ALA A 204 3.74 14.32 -19.72
CA ALA A 204 3.29 15.23 -18.66
C ALA A 204 3.25 16.69 -19.14
N LEU A 205 4.28 17.13 -19.87
CA LEU A 205 4.34 18.47 -20.44
C LEU A 205 3.23 18.69 -21.47
N LYS A 206 2.99 17.70 -22.35
CA LYS A 206 1.93 17.76 -23.36
C LYS A 206 0.54 17.87 -22.72
N GLN A 207 0.26 17.08 -21.69
CA GLN A 207 -1.01 17.13 -20.95
C GLN A 207 -1.20 18.42 -20.15
N PHE A 208 -0.12 19.10 -19.77
CA PHE A 208 -0.20 20.38 -19.09
C PHE A 208 -0.38 21.56 -20.05
N ILE A 209 0.26 21.52 -21.22
CA ILE A 209 0.22 22.59 -22.23
C ILE A 209 -1.07 22.52 -23.07
N LEU A 210 -1.64 21.32 -23.26
CA LEU A 210 -2.91 21.11 -23.97
C LEU A 210 -3.90 20.47 -23.00
N PRO A 211 -4.64 21.27 -22.20
CA PRO A 211 -5.62 20.73 -21.28
C PRO A 211 -6.85 20.14 -21.99
N TYR A 212 -7.06 20.47 -23.28
CA TYR A 212 -8.12 19.99 -24.16
C TYR A 212 -7.63 19.97 -25.61
#